data_AF-A0A971BFI4-F1
#
_entry.id   AF-A0A971BFI4-F1
#
_cell.length_a   1.000
_cell.length_b   1.000
_cell.length_c   1.000
_cell.angle_alpha   90.00
_cell.angle_beta   90.00
_cell.angle_gamma   90.00
#
_symmetry.space_group_name_H-M   'P 1'
#
loop_
_entity.id
_entity.type
_entity.pdbx_description
1 polymer ?
#
loop_
_entity_poly.entity_id
_entity_poly.type
_entity_poly.pdbx_seq_one_letter_code
_entity_poly.pdbx_strand_id
1 'polypeptide(L)'
;MKDLTLKSILLVSDLDGTLVTDKKIIPARNVEAVRRFTEKGGVFTFATGRSVMGTLKFSQQVMPNAPIITYNGGCIYDVEKQETLWSTFLPPSSEQIIKEVRRVFPDVGIEVYSSQYVY
;
A
#
# COMPACT_ATOMS: atom_id res chain seq x y z
N MET A 1 -6.04 -36.22 5.31
CA MET A 1 -5.62 -34.83 5.58
C MET A 1 -6.83 -33.94 5.41
N LYS A 2 -7.16 -33.06 6.38
CA LYS A 2 -8.20 -32.03 6.15
C LYS A 2 -7.69 -31.15 5.01
N ASP A 3 -8.48 -31.01 3.96
CA ASP A 3 -8.20 -30.13 2.84
C ASP A 3 -8.22 -28.69 3.39
N LEU A 4 -7.04 -28.15 3.73
CA LEU A 4 -6.90 -26.80 4.26
C LEU A 4 -7.10 -25.84 3.09
N THR A 5 -8.36 -25.50 2.82
CA THR A 5 -8.69 -24.46 1.85
C THR A 5 -8.17 -23.13 2.38
N LEU A 6 -7.43 -22.36 1.57
CA LEU A 6 -6.90 -21.05 2.00
C LEU A 6 -7.96 -19.94 2.00
N LYS A 7 -9.23 -20.28 1.75
CA LYS A 7 -10.38 -19.38 1.59
C LYS A 7 -10.63 -18.43 2.77
N SER A 8 -10.17 -18.75 3.96
CA SER A 8 -10.33 -17.91 5.16
C SER A 8 -9.07 -17.11 5.52
N ILE A 9 -8.03 -17.14 4.68
CA ILE A 9 -6.76 -16.49 4.96
C ILE A 9 -6.63 -15.23 4.12
N LEU A 10 -6.48 -14.10 4.83
CA LEU A 10 -6.01 -12.84 4.27
C LEU A 10 -4.50 -12.73 4.50
N LEU A 11 -3.74 -12.66 3.42
CA LEU A 11 -2.31 -12.36 3.45
C LEU A 11 -2.11 -10.90 3.03
N VAL A 12 -1.58 -10.10 3.94
CA VAL A 12 -1.23 -8.70 3.68
C VAL A 12 0.28 -8.58 3.68
N SER A 13 0.84 -8.02 2.61
CA SER A 13 2.28 -7.80 2.50
C SER A 13 2.61 -6.32 2.48
N ASP A 14 3.66 -5.94 3.19
CA ASP A 14 4.38 -4.71 2.87
C ASP A 14 5.03 -4.81 1.47
N LEU A 15 5.37 -3.66 0.88
CA LEU A 15 6.02 -3.57 -0.43
C LEU A 15 7.54 -3.47 -0.32
N ASP A 16 8.08 -2.31 0.04
CA ASP A 16 9.51 -2.03 -0.08
C ASP A 16 10.34 -2.78 0.96
N GLY A 17 11.28 -3.62 0.50
CA GLY A 17 12.08 -4.48 1.39
C GLY A 17 11.38 -5.76 1.80
N THR A 18 10.11 -5.94 1.41
CA THR A 18 9.29 -7.12 1.73
C THR A 18 8.90 -7.88 0.46
N LEU A 19 7.88 -7.42 -0.27
CA LEU A 19 7.47 -8.03 -1.55
C LEU A 19 8.37 -7.58 -2.71
N VAL A 20 8.84 -6.33 -2.62
CA VAL A 20 9.65 -5.61 -3.59
C VAL A 20 11.07 -5.52 -3.06
N THR A 21 12.04 -5.85 -3.91
CA THR A 21 13.47 -5.73 -3.58
C THR A 21 13.93 -4.27 -3.49
N ASP A 22 15.13 -4.03 -2.97
CA ASP A 22 15.74 -2.69 -2.93
C ASP A 22 15.89 -2.05 -4.32
N LYS A 23 16.01 -2.88 -5.37
CA LYS A 23 16.04 -2.45 -6.77
C LYS A 23 14.66 -2.08 -7.34
N LYS A 24 13.63 -2.05 -6.49
CA LYS A 24 12.23 -1.77 -6.85
C LYS A 24 11.62 -2.77 -7.84
N ILE A 25 12.09 -4.02 -7.79
CA ILE A 25 11.63 -5.13 -8.63
C ILE A 25 10.93 -6.16 -7.74
N ILE A 26 9.81 -6.70 -8.22
CA ILE A 26 9.16 -7.88 -7.62
C ILE A 26 9.78 -9.13 -8.26
N PRO A 27 10.45 -10.00 -7.50
CA PRO A 27 11.01 -11.23 -8.04
C PRO A 27 9.89 -12.13 -8.62
N ALA A 28 10.14 -12.78 -9.75
CA ALA A 28 9.16 -13.67 -10.39
C ALA A 28 8.64 -14.77 -9.44
N ARG A 29 9.51 -15.28 -8.55
CA ARG A 29 9.12 -16.26 -7.52
C ARG A 29 8.05 -15.73 -6.55
N ASN A 30 8.05 -14.42 -6.26
CA ASN A 30 7.08 -13.79 -5.35
C ASN A 30 5.73 -13.66 -6.06
N VAL A 31 5.73 -13.22 -7.33
CA VAL A 31 4.52 -13.18 -8.18
C VAL A 31 3.88 -14.57 -8.24
N GLU A 32 4.69 -15.60 -8.51
CA GLU A 32 4.23 -16.98 -8.60
C GLU A 32 3.76 -17.56 -7.25
N ALA A 33 4.35 -17.14 -6.14
CA ALA A 33 3.86 -17.52 -4.81
C ALA A 33 2.49 -16.92 -4.51
N VAL A 34 2.29 -15.63 -4.82
CA VAL A 34 0.99 -14.96 -4.64
C VAL A 34 -0.07 -15.60 -5.54
N ARG A 35 0.25 -15.83 -6.82
CA ARG A 35 -0.67 -16.50 -7.77
C ARG A 35 -1.14 -17.85 -7.25
N ARG A 36 -0.23 -18.71 -6.80
CA ARG A 36 -0.58 -20.03 -6.24
C ARG A 36 -1.40 -19.92 -4.95
N PHE A 37 -1.19 -18.88 -4.15
CA PHE A 37 -1.95 -18.63 -2.93
C PHE A 37 -3.39 -18.20 -3.26
N THR A 38 -3.59 -17.28 -4.19
CA THR A 38 -4.91 -16.80 -4.59
C THR A 38 -5.70 -17.86 -5.36
N GLU A 39 -5.05 -18.68 -6.20
CA GLU A 39 -5.68 -19.82 -6.89
C GLU A 39 -6.24 -20.89 -5.94
N LYS A 40 -5.66 -21.01 -4.74
CA LYS A 40 -6.15 -21.88 -3.66
C LYS A 40 -7.25 -21.23 -2.81
N GLY A 41 -7.74 -20.07 -3.24
CA GLY A 41 -8.81 -19.31 -2.61
C GLY A 41 -8.36 -18.27 -1.59
N GLY A 42 -7.05 -18.08 -1.38
CA GLY A 42 -6.55 -17.06 -0.47
C GLY A 42 -6.85 -15.63 -0.96
N VAL A 43 -6.96 -14.70 -0.01
CA VAL A 43 -7.12 -13.27 -0.29
C VAL A 43 -5.80 -12.58 -0.03
N PHE A 44 -5.30 -11.83 -1.02
CA PHE A 44 -4.00 -11.18 -0.97
C PHE A 44 -4.10 -9.69 -1.30
N THR A 45 -3.42 -8.87 -0.50
CA THR A 45 -3.32 -7.43 -0.74
C THR A 45 -2.03 -6.82 -0.18
N PHE A 46 -1.85 -5.52 -0.39
CA PHE A 46 -0.72 -4.73 0.10
C PHE A 46 -1.11 -3.84 1.29
N ALA A 47 -0.15 -3.59 2.17
CA ALA A 47 -0.19 -2.47 3.10
C ALA A 47 1.13 -1.70 3.07
N THR A 48 1.09 -0.41 2.69
CA THR A 48 2.31 0.35 2.40
C THR A 48 2.21 1.82 2.81
N GLY A 49 3.35 2.43 3.10
CA GLY A 49 3.48 3.89 3.25
C GLY A 49 3.37 4.68 1.95
N ARG A 50 3.50 4.00 0.80
CA ARG A 50 3.37 4.64 -0.52
C ARG A 50 1.98 5.23 -0.74
N SER A 51 1.91 6.22 -1.62
CA SER A 51 0.65 6.71 -2.17
C SER A 51 -0.05 5.67 -3.06
N VAL A 52 -1.33 5.91 -3.36
CA VAL A 52 -2.09 5.10 -4.34
C VAL A 52 -1.33 5.03 -5.66
N MET A 53 -0.98 6.18 -6.24
CA MET A 53 -0.23 6.24 -7.50
C MET A 53 1.11 5.52 -7.43
N GLY A 54 1.84 5.66 -6.31
CA GLY A 54 3.11 4.96 -6.09
C GLY A 54 2.97 3.44 -5.97
N THR A 55 1.76 2.95 -5.69
CA THR A 55 1.44 1.53 -5.48
C THR A 55 0.88 0.86 -6.73
N LEU A 56 0.09 1.57 -7.55
CA LEU A 56 -0.60 1.00 -8.73
C LEU A 56 0.34 0.27 -9.70
N LYS A 57 1.57 0.76 -9.87
CA LYS A 57 2.60 0.12 -10.73
C LYS A 57 2.97 -1.32 -10.30
N PHE A 58 2.79 -1.63 -9.02
CA PHE A 58 3.04 -2.97 -8.47
C PHE A 58 1.76 -3.82 -8.49
N SER A 59 0.60 -3.21 -8.27
CA SER A 59 -0.71 -3.87 -8.37
C SER A 59 -0.92 -4.50 -9.75
N GLN A 60 -0.43 -3.86 -10.82
CA GLN A 60 -0.51 -4.41 -12.18
C GLN A 60 0.34 -5.68 -12.39
N GLN A 61 1.37 -5.93 -11.57
CA GLN A 61 2.26 -7.09 -11.70
C GLN A 61 1.79 -8.30 -10.87
N VAL A 62 1.35 -8.06 -9.64
CA VAL A 62 0.96 -9.12 -8.69
C VAL A 62 -0.56 -9.33 -8.62
N MET A 63 -1.35 -8.34 -9.08
CA MET A 63 -2.82 -8.38 -9.13
C MET A 63 -3.46 -8.79 -7.79
N PRO A 64 -3.43 -7.92 -6.77
CA PRO A 64 -4.13 -8.18 -5.51
C PRO A 64 -5.63 -8.38 -5.76
N ASN A 65 -6.25 -9.35 -5.09
CA ASN A 65 -7.68 -9.67 -5.21
C ASN A 65 -8.50 -9.09 -4.04
N ALA A 66 -7.98 -8.03 -3.41
CA ALA A 66 -8.63 -7.23 -2.39
C ALA A 66 -8.11 -5.78 -2.44
N PRO A 67 -8.85 -4.82 -1.85
CA PRO A 67 -8.42 -3.42 -1.80
C PRO A 67 -7.05 -3.27 -1.13
N ILE A 68 -6.26 -2.31 -1.62
CA ILE A 68 -4.90 -2.01 -1.12
C ILE A 68 -4.95 -0.97 0.00
N ILE A 69 -4.03 -1.09 0.95
CA ILE A 69 -3.86 -0.13 2.05
C ILE A 69 -2.65 0.75 1.75
N THR A 70 -2.85 2.06 1.69
CA THR A 70 -1.84 3.07 1.30
C THR A 70 -1.72 4.17 2.34
N TYR A 71 -0.70 5.03 2.21
CA TYR A 71 -0.37 6.10 3.17
C TYR A 71 -0.28 5.60 4.62
N ASN A 72 0.35 4.43 4.84
CA ASN A 72 0.46 3.79 6.15
C ASN A 72 -0.89 3.55 6.84
N GLY A 73 -1.92 3.24 6.06
CA GLY A 73 -3.27 3.03 6.58
C GLY A 73 -4.18 4.25 6.47
N GLY A 74 -3.70 5.39 5.96
CA GLY A 74 -4.50 6.58 5.72
C GLY A 74 -5.56 6.42 4.60
N CYS A 75 -5.43 5.40 3.75
CA CYS A 75 -6.38 5.14 2.66
C CYS A 75 -6.51 3.64 2.36
N ILE A 76 -7.75 3.21 2.09
CA ILE A 76 -8.09 1.92 1.49
C ILE A 76 -8.63 2.19 0.09
N TYR A 77 -7.98 1.63 -0.92
CA TYR A 77 -8.28 1.89 -2.33
C TYR A 77 -8.61 0.60 -3.08
N ASP A 78 -9.73 0.60 -3.81
CA ASP A 78 -10.11 -0.48 -4.70
C ASP A 78 -9.46 -0.28 -6.07
N VAL A 79 -8.54 -1.17 -6.42
CA VAL A 79 -7.77 -1.07 -7.67
C VAL A 79 -8.64 -1.38 -8.89
N GLU A 80 -9.62 -2.28 -8.76
CA GLU A 80 -10.50 -2.70 -9.86
C GLU A 80 -11.52 -1.61 -10.18
N LYS A 81 -12.18 -1.08 -9.15
CA LYS A 81 -13.17 0.00 -9.29
C LYS A 81 -12.54 1.39 -9.44
N GLN A 82 -11.24 1.49 -9.17
CA GLN A 82 -10.48 2.74 -9.19
C GLN A 82 -11.02 3.80 -8.23
N GLU A 83 -11.52 3.39 -7.06
CA GLU A 83 -12.14 4.28 -6.09
C GLU A 83 -11.51 4.17 -4.69
N THR A 84 -11.58 5.27 -3.93
CA THR A 84 -11.22 5.25 -2.51
C THR A 84 -12.41 4.71 -1.72
N LEU A 85 -12.23 3.58 -1.05
CA LEU A 85 -13.25 2.98 -0.18
C LEU A 85 -13.26 3.64 1.19
N TRP A 86 -12.09 4.06 1.67
CA TRP A 86 -11.94 4.71 2.96
C TRP A 86 -10.72 5.62 2.97
N SER A 87 -10.80 6.74 3.67
CA SER A 87 -9.65 7.59 3.94
C SER A 87 -9.77 8.30 5.28
N THR A 88 -8.61 8.63 5.86
CA THR A 88 -8.51 9.57 6.97
C THR A 88 -7.45 10.61 6.65
N PHE A 89 -7.77 11.86 6.93
CA PHE A 89 -6.90 13.00 6.68
C PHE A 89 -6.34 13.52 7.98
N LEU A 90 -5.12 14.06 7.90
CA LEU A 90 -4.58 14.86 8.99
C LEU A 90 -5.50 16.07 9.27
N PRO A 91 -5.76 16.41 10.53
CA PRO A 91 -6.60 17.56 10.86
C PRO A 91 -5.90 18.87 10.46
N PRO A 92 -6.65 19.98 10.26
CA PRO A 92 -6.08 21.29 9.92
C PRO A 92 -4.99 21.77 10.88
N SER A 93 -5.05 21.38 12.16
CA SER A 93 -4.03 21.67 13.18
C SER A 93 -2.64 21.12 12.83
N SER A 94 -2.56 20.12 11.95
CA SER A 94 -1.29 19.54 11.50
C SER A 94 -0.41 20.53 10.75
N GLU A 95 -0.98 21.60 10.17
CA GLU A 95 -0.22 22.68 9.55
C GLU A 95 0.74 23.34 10.56
N GLN A 96 0.30 23.54 11.81
CA GLN A 96 1.14 24.10 12.87
C GLN A 96 2.30 23.16 13.19
N ILE A 97 2.04 21.86 13.24
CA ILE A 97 3.07 20.84 13.47
C ILE A 97 4.12 20.87 12.35
N ILE A 98 3.69 20.95 11.08
CA ILE A 98 4.59 21.06 9.93
C ILE A 98 5.48 22.30 10.02
N LYS A 99 4.90 23.46 10.40
CA LYS A 99 5.65 24.70 10.60
C LYS A 99 6.69 24.57 11.72
N GLU A 100 6.31 23.97 12.85
CA GLU A 100 7.23 23.75 13.96
C GLU A 100 8.36 22.77 13.62
N VAL A 101 8.05 21.66 12.93
CA VAL A 101 9.05 20.69 12.46
C VAL A 101 10.05 21.37 11.53
N ARG A 102 9.60 22.17 10.56
CA ARG A 102 10.49 22.93 9.68
C ARG A 102 11.32 23.96 10.44
N ARG A 103 10.78 24.60 11.47
CA ARG A 103 11.51 25.57 12.30
C ARG A 103 12.62 24.91 13.10
N VAL A 104 12.36 23.75 13.68
CA VAL A 104 13.32 22.99 14.51
C VAL A 104 14.35 22.25 13.65
N PHE A 105 13.93 21.75 12.49
CA PHE A 105 14.74 20.99 11.55
C PHE A 105 14.71 21.68 10.17
N PRO A 106 15.47 22.76 9.97
CA PRO A 106 15.40 23.56 8.74
C PRO A 106 15.75 22.79 7.46
N ASP A 107 16.53 21.72 7.58
CA ASP A 107 16.96 20.88 6.45
C ASP A 107 16.02 19.68 6.18
N VAL A 108 14.91 19.56 6.90
CA VAL A 108 13.97 18.43 6.73
C VAL A 108 13.22 18.55 5.41
N GLY A 109 13.18 17.47 4.64
CA GLY A 109 12.26 17.31 3.52
C GLY A 109 10.84 17.05 4.02
N ILE A 110 9.86 17.79 3.52
CA ILE A 110 8.45 17.61 3.86
C ILE A 110 7.70 17.30 2.58
N GLU A 111 6.96 16.19 2.58
CA GLU A 111 6.10 15.79 1.48
C GLU A 111 4.65 15.72 1.98
N VAL A 112 3.75 16.45 1.32
CA VAL A 112 2.32 16.50 1.69
C VAL A 112 1.48 15.89 0.59
N TYR A 113 0.86 14.76 0.87
CA TYR A 113 -0.08 14.10 -0.03
C TYR A 113 -1.49 14.67 0.16
N SER A 114 -2.03 15.29 -0.88
CA SER A 114 -3.44 15.68 -0.97
C SER A 114 -4.20 14.78 -1.95
N SER A 115 -5.52 14.92 -2.02
CA SER A 115 -6.36 14.15 -2.95
C SER A 115 -6.04 14.41 -4.43
N GLN A 116 -5.37 15.52 -4.75
CA GLN A 116 -5.10 15.95 -6.14
C GLN A 116 -3.62 16.15 -6.45
N TYR A 117 -2.79 16.49 -5.45
CA TYR A 117 -1.40 16.87 -5.64
C TYR A 117 -0.50 16.36 -4.51
N VAL A 118 0.79 16.22 -4.82
CA VAL A 118 1.86 16.04 -3.84
C VAL A 118 2.66 17.34 -3.79
N TYR A 119 2.85 17.90 -2.60
CA TYR A 119 3.59 19.14 -2.34
C TYR A 119 4.90 18.87 -1.61
#